data_AF-A0A1I2VZ16-F1
#
_entry.id   AF-A0A1I2VZ16-F1
#
_cell.length_a   1.000
_cell.length_b   1.000
_cell.length_c   1.000
_cell.angle_alpha   90.00
_cell.angle_beta   90.00
_cell.angle_gamma   90.00
#
_symmetry.space_group_name_H-M   'P 1'
#
loop_
_entity.id
_entity.type
_entity.pdbx_description
1 polymer ?
#
loop_
_entity_poly.entity_id
_entity_poly.type
_entity_poly.pdbx_seq_one_letter_code
_entity_poly.pdbx_strand_id
1 'polypeptide(L)'
;MPIPREKLALYPGGSIRSKAWRDGVRRPILARAGNCCEGTPQRPHCRAENGQPHPETGSRVVLTIAHMDQDLVDHGAENLRALCQLCHNRWDQTARTRSAIATRARRLGEGTLDLFCEASP
;
A
#
# COMPACT_ATOMS: atom_id res chain seq x y z
N MET A 1 -5.68 -2.88 4.27
CA MET A 1 -5.21 -3.79 5.33
C MET A 1 -5.13 -3.05 6.66
N PRO A 2 -5.45 -3.67 7.80
CA PRO A 2 -5.24 -3.02 9.10
C PRO A 2 -3.73 -2.84 9.36
N ILE A 3 -3.33 -1.63 9.71
CA ILE A 3 -1.96 -1.31 10.14
C ILE A 3 -1.81 -1.79 11.58
N PRO A 4 -0.75 -2.56 11.92
CA PRO A 4 -0.48 -2.97 13.30
C PRO A 4 -0.42 -1.76 14.24
N ARG A 5 -0.91 -1.92 15.48
CA ARG A 5 -1.05 -0.80 16.42
C ARG A 5 0.29 -0.13 16.71
N GLU A 6 1.36 -0.92 16.82
CA GLU A 6 2.73 -0.47 17.04
C GLU A 6 3.26 0.39 15.88
N LYS A 7 2.79 0.16 14.65
CA LYS A 7 3.21 0.92 13.46
C LYS A 7 2.46 2.25 13.30
N LEU A 8 1.37 2.47 14.06
CA LEU A 8 0.63 3.74 13.99
C LEU A 8 1.49 4.93 14.44
N ALA A 9 2.44 4.71 15.35
CA ALA A 9 3.36 5.74 15.82
C ALA A 9 4.26 6.31 14.70
N LEU A 10 4.47 5.56 13.61
CA LEU A 10 5.27 6.01 12.46
C LEU A 10 4.56 7.06 11.61
N TYR A 11 3.23 7.18 11.74
CA TYR A 11 2.47 8.18 11.02
C TYR A 11 2.52 9.53 11.73
N PRO A 12 2.59 10.65 11.00
CA PRO A 12 2.43 11.99 11.56
C PRO A 12 1.25 12.08 12.53
N GLY A 13 1.50 12.50 13.77
CA GLY A 13 0.49 12.55 14.83
C GLY A 13 0.05 11.19 15.39
N GLY A 14 0.84 10.13 15.18
CA GLY A 14 0.69 8.81 15.81
C GLY A 14 -0.50 7.98 15.33
N SER A 15 -1.16 8.38 14.23
CA SER A 15 -2.30 7.66 13.68
C SER A 15 -2.64 8.13 12.27
N ILE A 16 -3.13 7.21 11.43
CA ILE A 16 -3.78 7.54 10.15
C ILE A 16 -5.08 8.35 10.29
N ARG A 17 -5.59 8.52 11.52
CA ARG A 17 -6.76 9.36 11.83
C ARG A 17 -6.37 10.70 12.46
N SER A 18 -5.09 10.90 12.78
CA SER A 18 -4.62 12.13 13.40
C SER A 18 -4.90 13.33 12.49
N LYS A 19 -5.00 14.53 13.08
CA LYS A 19 -5.13 15.76 12.29
C LYS A 19 -3.88 15.98 11.42
N ALA A 20 -2.69 15.73 11.97
CA ALA A 20 -1.43 15.88 11.26
C ALA A 20 -1.37 15.02 9.98
N TRP A 21 -1.80 13.75 10.05
CA TRP A 21 -1.88 12.89 8.86
C TRP A 21 -2.97 13.34 7.89
N ARG A 22 -4.20 13.57 8.39
CA ARG A 22 -5.33 13.91 7.53
C ARG A 22 -5.10 15.21 6.77
N ASP A 23 -4.56 16.21 7.45
CA ASP A 23 -4.45 17.57 6.92
C ASP A 23 -3.10 17.80 6.25
N GLY A 24 -2.01 17.28 6.84
CA GLY A 24 -0.65 17.49 6.35
C GLY A 24 -0.22 16.53 5.25
N VAL A 25 -0.82 15.34 5.16
CA VAL A 25 -0.43 14.32 4.17
C VAL A 25 -1.60 13.92 3.27
N ARG A 26 -2.68 13.39 3.85
CA ARG A 26 -3.78 12.79 3.07
C ARG A 26 -4.48 13.80 2.15
N ARG A 27 -4.84 14.98 2.66
CA ARG A 27 -5.54 16.00 1.87
C ARG A 27 -4.71 16.49 0.68
N PRO A 28 -3.44 16.90 0.84
CA PRO A 28 -2.58 17.30 -0.29
C PRO A 28 -2.46 16.22 -1.38
N ILE A 29 -2.24 14.95 -1.00
CA ILE A 29 -2.09 13.87 -1.97
C ILE A 29 -3.39 13.62 -2.75
N LEU A 30 -4.55 13.62 -2.07
CA LEU A 30 -5.84 13.48 -2.76
C LEU A 30 -6.14 14.67 -3.70
N ALA A 31 -5.78 15.88 -3.29
CA ALA A 31 -5.95 17.07 -4.12
C ALA A 31 -5.08 16.99 -5.38
N ARG A 32 -3.80 16.63 -5.25
CA ARG A 32 -2.89 16.40 -6.38
C ARG A 32 -3.40 15.32 -7.33
N ALA A 33 -3.92 14.23 -6.77
CA ALA A 33 -4.44 13.11 -7.53
C ALA A 33 -5.78 13.40 -8.24
N GLY A 34 -6.35 14.61 -8.07
CA GLY A 34 -7.65 14.96 -8.64
C GLY A 34 -8.78 14.08 -8.11
N ASN A 35 -8.64 13.56 -6.88
CA ASN A 35 -9.56 12.60 -6.27
C ASN A 35 -9.74 11.29 -7.09
N CYS A 36 -8.73 10.93 -7.89
CA CYS A 36 -8.66 9.70 -8.68
C CYS A 36 -7.49 8.83 -8.24
N CYS A 37 -7.57 7.53 -8.54
CA CYS A 37 -6.43 6.62 -8.38
C CYS A 37 -5.25 7.08 -9.26
N GLU A 38 -4.03 7.10 -8.73
CA GLU A 38 -2.80 7.41 -9.48
C GLU A 38 -2.19 6.16 -10.16
N GLY A 39 -2.71 4.98 -9.82
CA GLY A 39 -2.21 3.70 -10.32
C GLY A 39 -0.86 3.30 -9.73
N THR A 40 -0.46 2.08 -10.04
CA THR A 40 0.81 1.45 -9.63
C THR A 40 1.56 0.95 -10.86
N PRO A 41 2.83 0.52 -10.76
CA PRO A 41 3.51 -0.15 -11.87
C PRO A 41 2.73 -1.35 -12.47
N GLN A 42 1.96 -2.09 -11.65
CA GLN A 42 1.12 -3.19 -12.16
C GLN A 42 -0.17 -2.72 -12.82
N ARG A 43 -0.60 -1.48 -12.60
CA ARG A 43 -1.79 -0.86 -13.20
C ARG A 43 -1.58 0.65 -13.39
N PRO A 44 -0.73 1.05 -14.34
CA PRO A 44 -0.29 2.45 -14.46
C PRO A 44 -1.41 3.40 -14.90
N HIS A 45 -2.40 2.87 -15.62
CA HIS A 45 -3.50 3.63 -16.21
C HIS A 45 -4.78 3.66 -15.37
N CYS A 46 -4.78 3.07 -14.16
CA CYS A 46 -5.97 3.12 -13.31
C CYS A 46 -6.25 4.56 -12.88
N ARG A 47 -7.46 5.06 -13.16
CA ARG A 47 -7.96 6.39 -12.77
C ARG A 47 -9.32 6.32 -12.09
N ALA A 48 -9.59 5.23 -11.37
CA ALA A 48 -10.85 5.03 -10.66
C ALA A 48 -11.13 6.21 -9.71
N GLU A 49 -12.29 6.84 -9.87
CA GLU A 49 -12.70 8.03 -9.14
C GLU A 49 -13.22 7.66 -7.74
N ASN A 50 -12.81 8.40 -6.72
CA ASN A 50 -13.20 8.15 -5.34
C ASN A 50 -14.72 8.31 -5.13
N GLY A 51 -15.35 7.34 -4.46
CA GLY A 51 -16.78 7.34 -4.20
C GLY A 51 -17.65 6.83 -5.34
N GLN A 52 -17.10 6.70 -6.56
CA GLN A 52 -17.80 6.14 -7.72
C GLN A 52 -17.67 4.61 -7.79
N PRO A 53 -18.50 3.92 -8.60
CA PRO A 53 -18.28 2.52 -8.94
C PRO A 53 -16.93 2.32 -9.65
N HIS A 54 -16.16 1.32 -9.24
CA HIS A 54 -14.89 0.99 -9.88
C HIS A 54 -15.15 0.41 -11.28
N PRO A 55 -14.45 0.87 -12.34
CA PRO A 55 -14.74 0.48 -13.72
C PRO A 55 -14.60 -1.02 -13.99
N GLU A 56 -13.67 -1.69 -13.31
CA GLU A 56 -13.46 -3.14 -13.47
C GLU A 56 -14.30 -4.01 -12.52
N THR A 57 -14.61 -3.56 -11.31
CA THR A 57 -15.17 -4.43 -10.25
C THR A 57 -16.57 -4.04 -9.82
N GLY A 58 -17.09 -2.91 -10.28
CA GLY A 58 -18.40 -2.35 -9.89
C GLY A 58 -18.51 -1.89 -8.42
N SER A 59 -17.55 -2.26 -7.56
CA SER A 59 -17.53 -1.88 -6.14
C SER A 59 -17.27 -0.38 -5.96
N ARG A 60 -17.85 0.24 -4.93
CA ARG A 60 -17.57 1.65 -4.59
C ARG A 60 -16.09 1.86 -4.29
N VAL A 61 -15.45 2.76 -5.02
CA VAL A 61 -14.05 3.12 -4.85
C VAL A 61 -13.87 3.88 -3.54
N VAL A 62 -12.88 3.45 -2.76
CA VAL A 62 -12.35 4.22 -1.64
C VAL A 62 -10.85 4.44 -1.89
N LEU A 63 -10.44 5.71 -1.95
CA LEU A 63 -9.02 6.05 -2.05
C LEU A 63 -8.34 6.04 -0.69
N THR A 64 -7.18 5.41 -0.69
CA THR A 64 -6.23 5.33 0.43
C THR A 64 -4.87 5.82 -0.03
N ILE A 65 -4.06 6.32 0.90
CA ILE A 65 -2.69 6.75 0.60
C ILE A 65 -1.75 5.59 0.87
N ALA A 66 -0.93 5.24 -0.12
CA ALA A 66 0.01 4.14 -0.07
C ALA A 66 1.44 4.63 -0.32
N HIS A 67 2.38 4.03 0.41
CA HIS A 67 3.81 4.20 0.25
C HIS A 67 4.33 3.35 -0.91
N MET A 68 5.07 3.96 -1.84
CA MET A 68 5.56 3.34 -3.07
C MET A 68 6.88 2.59 -2.89
N ASP A 69 7.56 2.76 -1.76
CA ASP A 69 8.68 1.93 -1.30
C ASP A 69 8.23 0.74 -0.43
N GLN A 70 6.95 0.70 -0.04
CA GLN A 70 6.37 -0.27 0.90
C GLN A 70 6.93 -0.18 2.34
N ASP A 71 7.52 0.96 2.70
CA ASP A 71 7.95 1.31 4.07
C ASP A 71 7.07 2.46 4.62
N LEU A 72 6.98 2.60 5.93
CA LEU A 72 6.10 3.57 6.61
C LEU A 72 6.86 4.78 7.15
N VAL A 73 8.13 4.95 6.80
CA VAL A 73 9.00 5.99 7.35
C VAL A 73 8.97 7.26 6.49
N ASP A 74 9.08 7.13 5.18
CA ASP A 74 9.09 8.28 4.27
C ASP A 74 7.68 8.69 3.84
N HIS A 75 7.21 9.83 4.35
CA HIS A 75 5.90 10.41 4.00
C HIS A 75 5.99 11.51 2.94
N GLY A 76 7.10 11.57 2.20
CA GLY A 76 7.32 12.48 1.09
C GLY A 76 6.28 12.32 -0.02
N ALA A 77 5.91 13.41 -0.67
CA ALA A 77 4.85 13.41 -1.68
C ALA A 77 5.19 12.51 -2.88
N GLU A 78 6.47 12.39 -3.21
CA GLU A 78 7.02 11.53 -4.25
C GLU A 78 6.87 10.03 -3.94
N ASN A 79 6.94 9.65 -2.66
CA ASN A 79 6.77 8.26 -2.21
C ASN A 79 5.29 7.90 -2.01
N LEU A 80 4.39 8.88 -1.96
CA LEU A 80 2.98 8.64 -1.66
C LEU A 80 2.11 8.69 -2.92
N ARG A 81 1.16 7.76 -3.00
CA ARG A 81 0.10 7.76 -4.03
C ARG A 81 -1.29 7.54 -3.46
N ALA A 82 -2.27 8.21 -4.06
CA ALA A 82 -3.69 7.90 -3.87
C ALA A 82 -4.07 6.67 -4.70
N LEU A 83 -4.41 5.56 -4.04
CA LEU A 83 -4.75 4.30 -4.69
C LEU A 83 -6.16 3.84 -4.31
N CYS A 84 -6.89 3.30 -5.29
CA CYS A 84 -8.12 2.56 -5.03
C CYS A 84 -7.81 1.25 -4.29
N GLN A 85 -8.83 0.70 -3.61
CA GLN A 85 -8.71 -0.55 -2.85
C GLN A 85 -8.07 -1.68 -3.66
N LEU A 86 -8.46 -1.84 -4.93
CA LEU A 86 -7.91 -2.87 -5.79
C LEU A 86 -6.41 -2.64 -6.07
N CYS A 87 -5.97 -1.40 -6.33
CA CYS A 87 -4.57 -1.07 -6.64
C CYS A 87 -3.70 -1.21 -5.41
N HIS A 88 -4.17 -0.68 -4.28
CA HIS A 88 -3.49 -0.80 -3.01
C HIS A 88 -3.31 -2.27 -2.59
N ASN A 89 -4.38 -3.08 -2.69
CA ASN A 89 -4.30 -4.50 -2.35
C ASN A 89 -3.37 -5.30 -3.26
N ARG A 90 -3.19 -4.92 -4.53
CA ARG A 90 -2.21 -5.57 -5.40
C ARG A 90 -0.79 -5.13 -5.05
N TRP A 91 -0.58 -3.83 -4.82
CA TRP A 91 0.72 -3.28 -4.45
C TRP A 91 1.28 -3.95 -3.19
N ASP A 92 0.48 -4.00 -2.12
CA ASP A 92 0.88 -4.57 -0.84
C ASP A 92 1.08 -6.09 -0.87
N GLN A 93 0.62 -6.78 -1.91
CA GLN A 93 0.67 -8.25 -1.97
C GLN A 93 2.12 -8.75 -1.93
N THR A 94 3.03 -8.08 -2.64
CA THR A 94 4.44 -8.46 -2.69
C THR A 94 5.10 -8.40 -1.32
N ALA A 95 4.93 -7.31 -0.57
CA ALA A 95 5.45 -7.18 0.78
C ALA A 95 4.83 -8.21 1.74
N ARG A 96 3.51 -8.43 1.64
CA ARG A 96 2.81 -9.43 2.45
C ARG A 96 3.32 -10.85 2.22
N THR A 97 3.55 -11.23 0.96
CA THR A 97 4.10 -12.55 0.62
C THR A 97 5.50 -12.73 1.21
N ARG A 98 6.38 -11.72 1.07
CA ARG A 98 7.73 -11.72 1.67
C ARG A 98 7.68 -11.92 3.19
N SER A 99 6.86 -11.14 3.89
CA SER A 99 6.71 -11.26 5.35
C SER A 99 6.12 -12.61 5.78
N ALA A 100 5.19 -13.18 5.00
CA ALA A 100 4.61 -14.48 5.28
C ALA A 100 5.65 -15.60 5.16
N ILE A 101 6.51 -15.56 4.12
CA ILE A 101 7.61 -16.51 3.94
C ILE A 101 8.60 -16.41 5.11
N ALA A 102 9.07 -15.20 5.45
CA ALA A 102 10.00 -15.00 6.57
C ALA A 102 9.40 -15.47 7.92
N THR A 103 8.11 -15.22 8.15
CA THR A 103 7.42 -15.69 9.36
C THR A 103 7.33 -17.20 9.41
N ARG A 104 7.05 -17.87 8.28
CA ARG A 104 7.04 -19.34 8.20
C ARG A 104 8.42 -19.93 8.44
N ALA A 105 9.46 -19.39 7.82
CA ALA A 105 10.84 -19.80 8.03
C ALA A 105 11.25 -19.68 9.52
N ARG A 106 10.94 -18.55 10.16
CA ARG A 106 11.19 -18.35 11.60
C ARG A 106 10.44 -19.35 12.48
N ARG A 107 9.19 -19.69 12.13
CA ARG A 107 8.38 -20.68 12.88
C ARG A 107 8.88 -22.11 12.70
N LEU A 108 9.44 -22.42 11.53
CA LEU A 108 10.05 -23.72 11.23
C LEU A 108 11.46 -23.87 11.85
N GLY A 109 12.03 -22.78 12.37
CA GLY A 109 13.32 -22.78 13.07
C GLY A 109 14.46 -23.18 12.14
N GLU A 110 14.89 -22.28 11.25
CA GLU A 110 16.08 -22.45 10.38
C GLU A 110 16.33 -23.90 9.93
N GLY A 111 15.53 -24.36 8.97
CA GLY A 111 15.69 -25.65 8.31
C GLY A 111 15.00 -25.64 6.95
N THR A 112 15.76 -25.26 5.92
CA THR A 112 15.54 -25.52 4.48
C THR A 112 14.13 -25.36 3.89
N LEU A 113 13.94 -24.33 3.07
CA LEU A 113 13.12 -24.45 1.84
C LEU A 113 13.81 -23.65 0.73
N ASP A 114 14.92 -24.20 0.24
CA ASP A 114 15.45 -23.89 -1.08
C ASP A 114 14.56 -24.63 -2.10
N LEU A 115 13.37 -24.09 -2.35
CA LEU A 115 12.45 -24.61 -3.37
C LEU A 115 12.46 -23.68 -4.57
N PHE A 116 13.43 -23.97 -5.43
CA PHE A 116 13.47 -23.64 -6.86
C PHE A 116 13.55 -22.16 -7.22
N CYS A 117 14.78 -21.65 -7.29
CA CYS A 117 15.15 -20.58 -8.21
C CYS A 117 16.52 -20.88 -8.84
N GLU A 118 16.63 -22.00 -9.55
CA GLU A 118 17.64 -22.12 -10.62
C GLU A 118 16.92 -21.95 -11.95
N ALA A 119 16.85 -20.71 -12.43
CA ALA A 119 16.74 -20.45 -13.86
C ALA A 119 18.15 -20.05 -14.30
N SER A 120 18.90 -21.03 -14.81
CA SER A 120 20.12 -20.83 -15.58
C SER A 120 19.76 -20.73 -17.08
N PRO A 121 20.65 -20.19 -17.92
CA PRO A 121 20.41 -19.12 -18.89
C PRO A 121 19.51 -19.43 -20.10
#